data_AF-A0A3D3ZG13-F1
#
_entry.id   AF-A0A3D3ZG13-F1
#
_cell.length_a   1.000
_cell.length_b   1.000
_cell.length_c   1.000
_cell.angle_alpha   90.00
_cell.angle_beta   90.00
_cell.angle_gamma   90.00
#
_symmetry.space_group_name_H-M   'P 1'
#
loop_
_entity.id
_entity.type
_entity.pdbx_description
1 polymer ?
#
loop_
_entity_poly.entity_id
_entity_poly.type
_entity_poly.pdbx_seq_one_letter_code
_entity_poly.pdbx_strand_id
1 'polypeptide(L)'
;YVEYVKLVGEGALFLRFEQLKARLAAEGLFDESRKRPLPGQPAVVGIVTSPQAAALRDMLRVLRVRYPLAEVLLAPTLVQGSEAPA
;
A
#
# COMPACT_ATOMS: atom_id res chain seq x y z
N TYR A 1 25.79 -20.86 -29.95
CA TYR A 1 25.88 -19.49 -29.41
C TYR A 1 24.46 -19.03 -29.15
N VAL A 2 24.09 -18.76 -27.90
CA VAL A 2 22.79 -18.15 -27.58
C VAL A 2 23.10 -16.69 -27.29
N GLU A 3 22.79 -15.82 -28.26
CA GLU A 3 22.81 -14.38 -28.05
C GLU A 3 21.51 -13.98 -27.36
N TYR A 4 21.63 -13.52 -26.12
CA TYR A 4 20.56 -12.93 -25.31
C TYR A 4 19.50 -13.89 -24.72
N VAL A 5 19.67 -14.19 -23.44
CA VAL A 5 18.61 -14.71 -22.57
C VAL A 5 17.89 -13.50 -21.96
N LYS A 6 16.62 -13.28 -22.29
CA LYS A 6 15.77 -12.29 -21.64
C LYS A 6 14.76 -13.02 -20.77
N LEU A 7 14.76 -12.76 -19.45
CA LEU A 7 13.74 -13.26 -18.53
C LEU A 7 12.37 -12.71 -18.98
N VAL A 8 11.53 -13.60 -19.50
CA VAL A 8 10.20 -13.26 -20.00
C VAL A 8 9.28 -12.99 -18.79
N GLY A 9 8.66 -11.80 -18.74
CA GLY A 9 7.66 -11.43 -17.72
C GLY A 9 8.20 -10.56 -16.58
N GLU A 10 9.20 -11.04 -15.83
CA GLU A 10 9.74 -10.32 -14.66
C GLU A 10 10.38 -8.99 -15.03
N GLY A 11 11.14 -8.93 -16.12
CA GLY A 11 11.81 -7.69 -16.55
C GLY A 11 10.85 -6.59 -16.98
N ALA A 12 9.69 -6.94 -17.54
CA ALA A 12 8.68 -5.95 -17.96
C ALA A 12 7.89 -5.40 -16.77
N LEU A 13 7.53 -6.25 -15.80
CA LEU A 13 6.90 -5.82 -14.55
C LEU A 13 7.85 -4.97 -13.73
N PHE A 14 9.10 -5.41 -13.58
CA PHE A 14 10.13 -4.65 -12.89
C PHE A 14 10.37 -3.27 -13.53
N LEU A 15 10.42 -3.20 -14.87
CA LEU A 15 10.55 -1.92 -15.58
C LEU A 15 9.35 -1.00 -15.32
N ARG A 16 8.11 -1.52 -15.36
CA ARG A 16 6.90 -0.74 -15.05
C ARG A 16 6.89 -0.26 -13.61
N PHE A 17 7.32 -1.11 -12.68
CA PHE A 17 7.48 -0.76 -11.27
C PHE A 17 8.48 0.38 -11.08
N GLU A 18 9.67 0.29 -11.66
CA GLU A 18 10.69 1.35 -11.57
C GLU A 18 10.22 2.66 -12.21
N GLN A 19 9.49 2.61 -13.34
CA GLN A 19 8.86 3.79 -13.95
C GLN A 19 7.81 4.43 -13.04
N LEU A 20 6.93 3.62 -12.44
CA LEU A 20 5.91 4.11 -11.51
C LEU A 20 6.56 4.73 -10.27
N LYS A 21 7.54 4.04 -9.68
CA LYS A 21 8.30 4.52 -8.53
C LYS A 21 9.00 5.83 -8.83
N ALA A 22 9.66 5.95 -9.99
CA ALA A 22 10.30 7.19 -10.41
C ALA A 22 9.30 8.34 -10.58
N ARG A 23 8.13 8.07 -11.16
CA ARG A 23 7.05 9.07 -11.29
C ARG A 23 6.54 9.54 -9.91
N LEU A 24 6.21 8.61 -9.02
CA LEU A 24 5.73 8.93 -7.67
C LEU A 24 6.80 9.66 -6.84
N ALA A 25 8.08 9.33 -7.05
CA ALA A 25 9.21 10.03 -6.44
C ALA A 25 9.32 11.47 -6.99
N ALA A 26 9.19 11.67 -8.30
CA ALA A 26 9.21 12.98 -8.93
C ALA A 26 8.01 13.87 -8.50
N GLU A 27 6.88 13.26 -8.17
CA GLU A 27 5.74 13.93 -7.52
C GLU A 27 6.02 14.31 -6.04
N GLY A 28 7.20 13.98 -5.51
CA GLY A 28 7.60 14.22 -4.12
C GLY A 28 6.86 13.34 -3.11
N LEU A 29 6.22 12.25 -3.55
CA LEU A 29 5.34 11.47 -2.68
C LEU A 29 6.09 10.76 -1.55
N PHE A 30 7.39 10.55 -1.72
CA PHE A 30 8.26 9.89 -0.76
C PHE A 30 9.12 10.85 0.07
N ASP A 31 9.01 12.17 -0.15
CA ASP A 31 9.82 13.15 0.55
C ASP A 31 9.63 13.09 2.07
N GLU A 32 10.74 13.03 2.81
CA GLU A 32 10.71 13.01 4.27
C GLU A 32 10.08 14.29 4.84
N SER A 33 10.23 15.42 4.14
CA SER A 33 9.61 16.71 4.51
C SER A 33 8.07 16.66 4.55
N ARG A 34 7.45 15.69 3.86
CA ARG A 34 5.99 15.47 3.87
C ARG A 34 5.53 14.58 5.02
N LYS A 35 6.45 13.92 5.73
CA LYS A 35 6.11 13.13 6.91
C LYS A 35 5.64 14.09 8.01
N ARG A 36 4.50 13.75 8.60
CA ARG A 36 3.93 14.46 9.75
C ARG A 36 4.21 13.65 11.00
N PRO A 37 4.49 14.29 12.15
CA PRO A 37 4.56 13.58 13.41
C PRO A 37 3.24 12.86 13.66
N LEU A 38 3.31 11.64 14.19
CA LEU A 38 2.12 10.89 14.55
C LEU A 38 1.46 11.55 15.76
N PRO A 39 0.13 11.76 15.74
CA PRO A 39 -0.57 12.26 16.92
C PRO A 39 -0.47 11.22 18.04
N GLY A 40 -0.31 11.68 19.29
CA GLY A 40 -0.29 10.76 20.44
C GLY A 40 -1.60 10.00 20.63
N GLN A 41 -2.72 10.58 20.20
CA GLN A 41 -4.06 9.99 20.23
C GLN A 41 -4.77 10.27 18.90
N PRO A 42 -4.69 9.37 17.90
CA PRO A 42 -5.32 9.57 16.61
C PRO A 42 -6.85 9.49 16.71
N ALA A 43 -7.55 10.60 16.44
CA ALA A 43 -9.02 10.58 16.37
C ALA A 43 -9.54 9.71 15.19
N VAL A 44 -8.74 9.58 14.13
CA VAL A 44 -9.10 8.85 12.92
C VAL A 44 -7.94 7.96 12.48
N VAL A 45 -8.25 6.71 12.12
CA VAL A 45 -7.32 5.73 11.55
C VAL A 45 -7.80 5.35 10.15
N GLY A 46 -7.00 5.69 9.14
CA GLY A 46 -7.23 5.24 7.76
C GLY A 46 -6.70 3.82 7.54
N ILE A 47 -7.52 2.94 6.97
CA ILE A 47 -7.14 1.59 6.56
C ILE A 47 -7.30 1.48 5.04
N VAL A 48 -6.21 1.18 4.35
CA VAL A 48 -6.20 0.92 2.90
C VAL A 48 -5.95 -0.58 2.71
N THR A 49 -6.97 -1.34 2.32
CA THR A 49 -6.88 -2.80 2.18
C THR A 49 -8.02 -3.36 1.34
N SER A 50 -7.97 -4.65 0.98
CA SER A 50 -9.10 -5.27 0.28
C SER A 50 -10.24 -5.53 1.27
N PRO A 51 -11.49 -5.22 0.90
CA PRO A 51 -12.62 -5.34 1.82
C PRO A 51 -12.93 -6.79 2.21
N GLN A 52 -12.50 -7.79 1.43
CA GLN A 52 -12.68 -9.21 1.75
C GLN A 52 -11.57 -9.79 2.65
N ALA A 53 -10.49 -9.06 2.93
CA ALA A 53 -9.33 -9.58 3.65
C ALA A 53 -9.65 -9.95 5.11
N ALA A 54 -9.15 -11.10 5.56
CA ALA A 54 -9.11 -11.47 6.98
C ALA A 54 -8.38 -10.39 7.83
N ALA A 55 -7.35 -9.78 7.25
CA ALA A 55 -6.59 -8.69 7.88
C ALA A 55 -7.46 -7.49 8.30
N LEU A 56 -8.46 -7.10 7.48
CA LEU A 56 -9.36 -6.00 7.85
C LEU A 56 -10.15 -6.34 9.11
N ARG A 57 -10.67 -7.58 9.21
CA ARG A 57 -11.43 -8.04 10.37
C ARG A 57 -10.57 -8.05 11.64
N ASP A 58 -9.31 -8.47 11.52
CA ASP A 58 -8.38 -8.48 12.64
C ASP A 58 -8.03 -7.05 13.10
N MET A 59 -7.75 -6.14 12.17
CA MET A 59 -7.48 -4.73 12.51
C MET A 59 -8.68 -4.09 13.21
N LEU A 60 -9.90 -4.28 12.69
CA LEU A 60 -11.11 -3.73 13.30
C LEU A 60 -11.37 -4.31 14.69
N ARG A 61 -11.14 -5.62 14.89
CA ARG A 61 -11.25 -6.27 16.21
C ARG A 61 -10.25 -5.66 17.20
N VAL A 62 -8.98 -5.53 16.79
CA VAL A 62 -7.92 -4.97 17.64
C VAL A 62 -8.22 -3.53 18.02
N LEU A 63 -8.59 -2.68 17.05
CA LEU A 63 -8.93 -1.28 17.29
C LEU A 63 -10.13 -1.16 18.25
N ARG A 64 -11.18 -1.95 18.05
CA ARG A 64 -12.35 -1.93 18.94
C ARG A 64 -12.01 -2.32 20.39
N VAL A 65 -11.07 -3.22 20.60
CA VAL A 65 -10.68 -3.69 21.94
C VAL A 65 -9.67 -2.75 22.60
N ARG A 66 -8.70 -2.24 21.84
CA ARG A 66 -7.54 -1.51 22.39
C ARG A 66 -7.71 0.00 22.31
N TYR A 67 -8.48 0.51 21.36
CA TYR A 67 -8.64 1.93 21.11
C TYR A 67 -9.98 2.27 20.44
N PRO A 68 -11.12 2.02 21.13
CA PRO A 68 -12.47 2.17 20.56
C PRO A 68 -12.87 3.61 20.22
N LEU A 69 -12.07 4.61 20.63
CA LEU A 69 -12.34 6.03 20.39
C LEU A 69 -11.95 6.48 18.98
N ALA A 70 -11.12 5.72 18.26
CA ALA A 70 -10.73 6.07 16.89
C ALA A 70 -11.86 5.76 15.90
N GLU A 71 -12.18 6.74 15.07
CA GLU A 71 -12.98 6.52 13.86
C GLU A 71 -12.11 5.79 12.81
N VAL A 72 -12.71 4.83 12.10
CA VAL A 72 -12.02 4.08 11.05
C VAL A 72 -12.52 4.50 9.68
N LEU A 73 -11.62 5.00 8.85
CA LEU A 73 -11.89 5.27 7.43
C LEU A 73 -11.32 4.13 6.58
N LEU A 74 -12.17 3.42 5.86
CA LEU A 74 -11.75 2.37 4.94
C LEU A 74 -11.65 2.92 3.51
N ALA A 75 -10.49 2.72 2.88
CA ALA A 75 -10.29 2.91 1.45
C ALA A 75 -10.10 1.53 0.79
N PRO A 76 -11.15 0.92 0.24
CA PRO A 76 -11.08 -0.40 -0.38
C PRO A 76 -10.10 -0.39 -1.55
N THR A 77 -9.09 -1.25 -1.51
CA THR A 77 -8.08 -1.36 -2.57
C THR A 77 -7.69 -2.83 -2.75
N LEU A 78 -7.51 -3.27 -3.98
CA LEU A 78 -6.97 -4.60 -4.26
C LEU A 78 -5.48 -4.60 -3.90
N VAL A 79 -5.12 -5.35 -2.86
CA VAL A 79 -3.74 -5.41 -2.34
C VAL A 79 -2.96 -6.62 -2.84
N GLN A 80 -3.65 -7.65 -3.34
CA GLN A 80 -3.08 -8.91 -3.84
C GLN A 80 -4.02 -9.56 -4.87
N GLY A 81 -3.47 -10.38 -5.78
CA GLY A 81 -4.22 -11.10 -6.82
C GLY A 81 -3.98 -10.54 -8.23
N SER A 82 -4.47 -11.24 -9.26
CA SER A 82 -4.27 -10.89 -10.68
C SER A 82 -4.87 -9.55 -11.10
N GLU A 83 -5.83 -9.05 -10.33
CA GLU A 83 -6.49 -7.76 -10.54
C GLU A 83 -5.92 -6.63 -9.66
N ALA A 84 -5.02 -6.97 -8.72
CA ALA A 84 -4.35 -5.94 -7.94
C ALA A 84 -3.35 -5.16 -8.83
N PRO A 85 -3.20 -3.83 -8.62
CA PRO A 85 -2.17 -3.08 -9.29
C PRO A 85 -0.80 -3.72 -9.02
N ALA A 86 -0.06 -4.02 -10.10
CA ALA A 86 1.30 -4.55 -10.04
C ALA A 86 2.33 -3.50 -9.60
#